data_AF-A0AAU9H7T9-F1
#
_entry.id   AF-A0AAU9H7T9-F1
#
_cell.length_a   1.000
_cell.length_b   1.000
_cell.length_c   1.000
_cell.angle_alpha   90.00
_cell.angle_beta   90.00
_cell.angle_gamma   90.00
#
_symmetry.space_group_name_H-M   'P 1'
#
loop_
_entity.id
_entity.type
_entity.pdbx_description
1 polymer ?
#
loop_
_entity_poly.entity_id
_entity_poly.type
_entity_poly.pdbx_seq_one_letter_code
_entity_poly.pdbx_strand_id
1 'polypeptide(L)'
;MAPKNQSALQRTCCPHLIAFFLRADNELYQTINTAFIRLEYFDIFKNTDEHIERLNHYQPTIVVAPASILIELSKRLKARDLSISPKKIVSVAEILEDSDRIRISSAFKLPMITDFKRSSQPVYRYKLNDILVENPEPCPCGSHYTRIDKVEGRSDDIFYFEGQDGGQVTIYPDFIRRCILFVENIGDYQVKQHSEQIVEVCLSQRDEQVEEAITAQFQLLAQQKHFKVPKIHFSEYHWDTSRKLKRIQHL
;
A
#
# COMPACT_ATOMS: atom_id res chain seq x y z
N MET A 1 -4.92 -48.84 4.11
CA MET A 1 -3.92 -48.00 4.81
C MET A 1 -2.71 -47.83 3.91
N ALA A 2 -2.55 -46.64 3.33
CA ALA A 2 -1.32 -46.09 2.76
C ALA A 2 -1.51 -44.55 2.77
N PRO A 3 -0.45 -43.77 3.03
CA PRO A 3 -0.55 -42.56 3.83
C PRO A 3 -0.97 -41.32 3.05
N LYS A 4 -1.69 -40.42 3.75
CA LYS A 4 -1.95 -39.05 3.33
C LYS A 4 -0.62 -38.28 3.31
N ASN A 5 -0.13 -37.92 2.13
CA ASN A 5 0.99 -37.00 2.01
C ASN A 5 0.50 -35.57 2.33
N GLN A 6 0.76 -35.16 3.57
CA GLN A 6 0.83 -33.77 3.97
C GLN A 6 2.09 -33.16 3.34
N SER A 7 1.94 -32.43 2.25
CA SER A 7 2.92 -31.41 1.87
C SER A 7 2.25 -30.05 2.04
N ALA A 8 2.38 -29.50 3.24
CA ALA A 8 2.13 -28.09 3.48
C ALA A 8 3.07 -27.29 2.56
N LEU A 9 2.51 -26.70 1.50
CA LEU A 9 3.18 -25.67 0.72
C LEU A 9 3.46 -24.50 1.65
N GLN A 10 4.69 -24.42 2.15
CA GLN A 10 5.28 -23.20 2.72
C GLN A 10 5.15 -22.10 1.66
N ARG A 11 4.13 -21.26 1.81
CA ARG A 11 3.91 -20.08 0.99
C ARG A 11 4.96 -19.04 1.34
N THR A 12 6.07 -19.03 0.62
CA THR A 12 7.03 -17.91 0.63
C THR A 12 6.36 -16.70 -0.02
N CYS A 13 5.93 -15.72 0.77
CA CYS A 13 5.56 -14.41 0.24
C CYS A 13 6.80 -13.78 -0.40
N CYS A 14 6.75 -13.51 -1.71
CA CYS A 14 7.84 -12.82 -2.39
C CYS A 14 7.99 -11.40 -1.84
N PRO A 15 9.22 -10.95 -1.50
CA PRO A 15 9.44 -9.62 -0.96
C PRO A 15 9.13 -8.53 -1.99
N HIS A 16 8.53 -7.43 -1.54
CA HIS A 16 8.35 -6.23 -2.34
C HIS A 16 9.66 -5.49 -2.49
N LEU A 17 10.15 -5.41 -3.72
CA LEU A 17 11.32 -4.61 -4.08
C LEU A 17 10.86 -3.19 -4.41
N ILE A 18 11.31 -2.21 -3.63
CA ILE A 18 10.96 -0.80 -3.74
C ILE A 18 12.18 -0.05 -4.26
N ALA A 19 12.04 0.62 -5.41
CA ALA A 19 13.00 1.61 -5.89
C ALA A 19 12.50 3.01 -5.48
N PHE A 20 13.27 3.70 -4.65
CA PHE A 20 12.89 4.96 -4.04
C PHE A 20 13.81 6.08 -4.52
N PHE A 21 13.28 6.98 -5.34
CA PHE A 21 14.01 8.12 -5.90
C PHE A 21 13.71 9.38 -5.12
N LEU A 22 14.70 9.94 -4.46
CA LEU A 22 14.65 11.26 -3.83
C LEU A 22 16.04 11.89 -3.86
N ARG A 23 16.17 13.09 -3.30
CA ARG A 23 17.47 13.70 -2.94
C ARG A 23 17.95 13.06 -1.64
N ALA A 24 19.09 12.37 -1.60
CA ALA A 24 19.67 11.96 -0.32
C ALA A 24 21.12 12.36 -0.23
N ASP A 25 21.44 12.87 0.95
CA ASP A 25 22.52 12.26 1.70
C ASP A 25 21.94 11.88 3.07
N ASN A 26 21.91 10.57 3.40
CA ASN A 26 21.91 9.99 4.77
C ASN A 26 21.56 8.49 4.80
N GLU A 27 22.30 7.75 5.64
CA GLU A 27 22.24 6.28 5.86
C GLU A 27 20.92 5.74 6.49
N LEU A 28 19.93 6.58 6.77
CA LEU A 28 18.73 6.23 7.53
C LEU A 28 17.80 5.21 6.83
N TYR A 29 17.90 5.04 5.51
CA TYR A 29 16.95 4.23 4.73
C TYR A 29 17.39 2.79 4.45
N GLN A 30 18.64 2.42 4.76
CA GLN A 30 19.12 1.05 4.56
C GLN A 30 18.54 0.05 5.58
N THR A 31 17.96 0.57 6.67
CA THR A 31 17.46 -0.19 7.83
C THR A 31 16.04 -0.77 7.65
N ILE A 32 15.38 -0.48 6.53
CA ILE A 32 13.98 -0.91 6.27
C ILE A 32 13.92 -2.30 5.60
N ASN A 33 15.07 -2.91 5.29
CA ASN A 33 15.14 -4.21 4.63
C ASN A 33 14.67 -5.32 5.58
N THR A 34 13.50 -5.87 5.32
CA THR A 34 12.90 -6.99 6.06
C THR A 34 12.71 -8.20 5.13
N ALA A 35 12.24 -9.33 5.68
CA ALA A 35 11.94 -10.52 4.89
C ALA A 35 10.89 -10.29 3.79
N PHE A 36 10.08 -9.23 3.88
CA PHE A 36 8.97 -8.95 2.98
C PHE A 36 9.12 -7.65 2.17
N ILE A 37 10.10 -6.80 2.50
CA ILE A 37 10.34 -5.52 1.82
C ILE A 37 11.83 -5.33 1.67
N ARG A 38 12.28 -5.07 0.44
CA ARG A 38 13.61 -4.51 0.21
C ARG A 38 13.46 -3.13 -0.40
N LEU A 39 14.19 -2.17 0.13
CA LEU A 39 14.17 -0.79 -0.33
C LEU A 39 15.58 -0.43 -0.81
N GLU A 40 15.65 0.02 -2.06
CA GLU A 40 16.86 0.60 -2.61
C GLU A 40 16.64 2.06 -2.95
N TYR A 41 17.64 2.86 -2.62
CA TYR A 41 17.64 4.28 -2.86
C TYR A 41 18.32 4.61 -4.18
N PHE A 42 17.73 5.56 -4.90
CA PHE A 42 18.21 6.09 -6.16
C PHE A 42 18.29 7.61 -6.06
N ASP A 43 19.50 8.13 -5.86
CA ASP A 43 19.73 9.57 -5.72
C ASP A 43 19.49 10.31 -7.03
N ILE A 44 18.49 11.20 -7.05
CA ILE A 44 18.09 11.93 -8.25
C ILE A 44 19.16 12.89 -8.79
N PHE A 45 20.20 13.21 -8.02
CA PHE A 45 21.31 14.04 -8.49
C PHE A 45 22.44 13.25 -9.17
N LYS A 46 22.44 11.91 -9.04
CA LYS A 46 23.40 11.04 -9.74
C LYS A 46 22.95 10.77 -11.17
N ASN A 47 23.88 10.23 -11.97
CA ASN A 47 23.64 9.97 -13.39
C ASN A 47 22.48 8.98 -13.57
N THR A 48 21.47 9.37 -14.35
CA THR A 48 20.32 8.53 -14.70
C THR A 48 20.71 7.20 -15.33
N ASP A 49 21.78 7.14 -16.13
CA ASP A 49 22.20 5.92 -16.81
C ASP A 49 22.65 4.82 -15.81
N GLU A 50 23.34 5.21 -14.75
CA GLU A 50 23.71 4.31 -13.64
C GLU A 50 22.46 3.74 -12.96
N HIS A 51 21.43 4.58 -12.79
CA HIS A 51 20.15 4.14 -12.23
C HIS A 51 19.41 3.17 -13.15
N ILE A 52 19.51 3.32 -14.48
CA ILE A 52 18.87 2.40 -15.43
C ILE A 52 19.48 0.99 -15.32
N GLU A 53 20.81 0.88 -15.30
CA GLU A 53 21.48 -0.42 -15.13
C GLU A 53 21.08 -1.07 -13.81
N ARG A 54 21.12 -0.30 -12.72
CA ARG A 54 20.71 -0.77 -11.40
C ARG A 54 19.25 -1.21 -11.36
N LEU A 55 18.33 -0.44 -11.95
CA LEU A 55 16.91 -0.79 -12.02
C LEU A 55 16.67 -2.08 -12.81
N ASN A 56 17.39 -2.27 -13.92
CA ASN A 56 17.29 -3.48 -14.74
C ASN A 56 17.74 -4.73 -13.97
N HIS A 57 18.77 -4.59 -13.12
CA HIS A 57 19.20 -5.68 -12.24
C HIS A 57 18.22 -5.90 -11.08
N TYR A 58 17.77 -4.81 -10.44
CA TYR A 58 16.98 -4.84 -9.22
C TYR A 58 15.53 -5.29 -9.41
N GLN A 59 14.93 -5.06 -10.59
CA GLN A 59 13.56 -5.46 -10.94
C GLN A 59 12.51 -5.06 -9.87
N PRO A 60 12.35 -3.75 -9.59
CA PRO A 60 11.46 -3.29 -8.53
C PRO A 60 10.00 -3.64 -8.82
N THR A 61 9.28 -4.05 -7.76
CA THR A 61 7.82 -4.24 -7.79
C THR A 61 7.06 -2.95 -7.52
N ILE A 62 7.70 -1.96 -6.91
CA ILE A 62 7.17 -0.62 -6.64
C ILE A 62 8.23 0.41 -6.99
N VAL A 63 7.86 1.45 -7.72
CA VAL A 63 8.72 2.63 -7.93
C VAL A 63 8.06 3.85 -7.31
N VAL A 64 8.82 4.56 -6.47
CA VAL A 64 8.41 5.83 -5.87
C VAL A 64 9.38 6.89 -6.34
N ALA A 65 8.89 7.92 -7.04
CA ALA A 65 9.76 8.95 -7.60
C ALA A 65 9.02 10.26 -7.90
N PRO A 66 9.75 11.40 -8.03
CA PRO A 66 9.21 12.62 -8.60
C PRO A 66 8.62 12.43 -10.00
N ALA A 67 7.65 13.26 -10.36
CA ALA A 67 6.96 13.17 -11.66
C ALA A 67 7.97 13.27 -12.83
N SER A 68 8.92 14.20 -12.73
CA SER A 68 10.02 14.41 -13.67
C SER A 68 10.85 13.14 -13.90
N ILE A 69 11.19 12.43 -12.83
CA ILE A 69 11.93 11.15 -12.90
C ILE A 69 11.07 10.06 -13.52
N LEU A 70 9.80 9.94 -13.14
CA LEU A 70 8.88 8.95 -13.72
C LEU A 70 8.70 9.17 -15.23
N ILE A 71 8.67 10.42 -15.69
CA ILE A 71 8.64 10.76 -17.11
C ILE A 71 9.93 10.29 -17.78
N GLU A 72 11.09 10.54 -17.19
CA GLU A 72 12.36 10.09 -17.76
C GLU A 72 12.45 8.56 -17.85
N LEU A 73 12.10 7.84 -16.78
CA LEU A 73 12.00 6.38 -16.80
C LEU A 73 11.01 5.88 -17.87
N SER A 74 9.90 6.59 -18.07
CA SER A 74 8.92 6.27 -19.12
C SER A 74 9.50 6.38 -20.53
N LYS A 75 10.41 7.34 -20.77
CA LYS A 75 11.11 7.46 -22.04
C LYS A 75 12.09 6.30 -22.23
N ARG A 76 12.85 5.95 -21.19
CA ARG A 76 13.80 4.82 -21.23
C ARG A 76 13.11 3.47 -21.43
N LEU A 77 11.92 3.27 -20.85
CA LEU A 77 11.07 2.10 -21.13
C LEU A 77 10.65 2.02 -22.61
N LYS A 78 10.30 3.16 -23.21
CA LYS A 78 9.94 3.23 -24.64
C LYS A 78 11.14 3.02 -25.55
N ALA A 79 12.30 3.57 -25.17
CA ALA A 79 13.58 3.37 -25.86
C ALA A 79 14.11 1.94 -25.71
N ARG A 80 13.57 1.16 -24.76
CA ARG A 80 13.95 -0.22 -24.38
C ARG A 80 15.29 -0.34 -23.65
N ASP A 81 15.85 0.79 -23.20
CA ASP A 81 17.04 0.81 -22.34
C ASP A 81 16.70 0.38 -20.90
N LEU A 82 15.45 0.62 -20.49
CA LEU A 82 14.91 0.19 -19.20
C LEU A 82 13.86 -0.91 -19.42
N SER A 83 13.98 -2.01 -18.67
CA SER A 83 13.18 -3.23 -18.78
C SER A 83 12.70 -3.69 -17.40
N ILE A 84 11.84 -2.88 -16.78
CA ILE A 84 11.21 -3.18 -15.48
C ILE A 84 9.68 -3.27 -15.63
N SER A 85 9.05 -4.06 -14.77
CA SER A 85 7.59 -4.25 -14.76
C SER A 85 7.00 -4.10 -13.35
N PRO A 86 7.12 -2.90 -12.74
CA PRO A 86 6.61 -2.66 -11.40
C PRO A 86 5.08 -2.77 -11.37
N LYS A 87 4.57 -3.38 -10.31
CA LYS A 87 3.12 -3.52 -10.04
C LYS A 87 2.50 -2.18 -9.60
N LYS A 88 3.31 -1.26 -9.09
CA LYS A 88 2.85 0.03 -8.57
C LYS A 88 3.86 1.15 -8.86
N ILE A 89 3.33 2.30 -9.27
CA ILE A 89 4.08 3.56 -9.43
C ILE A 89 3.46 4.61 -8.51
N VAL A 90 4.29 5.27 -7.70
CA VAL A 90 3.91 6.34 -6.79
C VAL A 90 4.67 7.61 -7.17
N SER A 91 3.93 8.64 -7.57
CA SER A 91 4.50 9.97 -7.82
C SER A 91 4.56 10.74 -6.50
N VAL A 92 5.71 11.34 -6.20
CA VAL A 92 5.93 12.13 -4.98
C VAL A 92 6.60 13.47 -5.29
N ALA A 93 6.70 14.38 -4.33
CA ALA A 93 7.53 15.60 -4.35
C ALA A 93 7.31 16.63 -5.49
N GLU A 94 6.47 16.34 -6.49
CA GLU A 94 6.13 17.20 -7.61
C GLU A 94 4.65 17.09 -7.97
N ILE A 95 4.10 18.14 -8.59
CA ILE A 95 2.74 18.12 -9.14
C ILE A 95 2.73 17.19 -10.36
N LEU A 96 1.80 16.24 -10.39
CA LEU A 96 1.60 15.35 -11.53
C LEU A 96 0.45 15.85 -12.40
N GLU A 97 0.80 16.46 -13.53
CA GLU A 97 -0.16 16.86 -14.57
C GLU A 97 -0.84 15.63 -15.22
N ASP A 98 -2.06 15.83 -15.73
CA ASP A 98 -2.83 14.73 -16.35
C ASP A 98 -2.17 14.20 -17.64
N SER A 99 -1.51 15.06 -18.40
CA SER A 99 -0.74 14.72 -19.60
C SER A 99 0.41 13.76 -19.28
N ASP A 100 1.17 14.05 -18.23
CA ASP A 100 2.31 13.25 -17.78
C ASP A 100 1.86 11.96 -17.10
N ARG A 101 0.77 12.01 -16.33
CA ARG A 101 0.12 10.82 -15.77
C ARG A 101 -0.22 9.81 -16.87
N ILE A 102 -0.78 10.27 -17.99
CA ILE A 102 -1.13 9.40 -19.13
C ILE A 102 0.12 8.80 -19.76
N ARG A 103 1.18 9.60 -19.96
CA ARG A 103 2.46 9.12 -20.50
C ARG A 103 3.10 8.05 -19.62
N ILE A 104 3.18 8.30 -18.31
CA ILE A 104 3.74 7.37 -17.32
C ILE A 104 2.91 6.08 -17.30
N SER A 105 1.59 6.18 -17.11
CA SER A 105 0.71 5.00 -17.02
C SER A 105 0.77 4.14 -18.29
N SER A 106 0.85 4.76 -19.47
CA SER A 106 0.99 4.06 -20.74
C SER A 106 2.32 3.34 -20.88
N ALA A 107 3.44 3.97 -20.46
CA ALA A 107 4.76 3.35 -20.54
C ALA A 107 4.91 2.17 -19.56
N PHE A 108 4.41 2.32 -18.33
CA PHE A 108 4.46 1.30 -17.28
C PHE A 108 3.33 0.25 -17.38
N LYS A 109 2.42 0.37 -18.36
CA LYS A 109 1.28 -0.54 -18.60
C LYS A 109 0.42 -0.77 -17.35
N LEU A 110 0.17 0.28 -16.57
CA LEU A 110 -0.64 0.19 -15.35
C LEU A 110 -2.13 -0.05 -15.69
N PRO A 111 -2.84 -0.93 -14.95
CA PRO A 111 -4.22 -1.28 -15.27
C PRO A 111 -5.16 -0.08 -15.03
N MET A 112 -6.01 0.19 -16.03
CA MET A 112 -7.12 1.15 -15.96
C MET A 112 -8.43 0.38 -16.16
N ILE A 113 -9.42 0.62 -15.31
CA ILE A 113 -10.70 -0.10 -15.38
C ILE A 113 -11.72 0.76 -16.12
N THR A 114 -12.32 0.16 -17.14
CA THR A 114 -13.47 0.70 -17.86
C THR A 114 -14.58 -0.35 -17.83
N ASP A 115 -15.74 0.01 -17.29
CA ASP A 115 -16.92 -0.86 -17.23
C ASP A 115 -17.77 -0.63 -18.49
N PHE A 116 -17.85 -1.65 -19.35
CA PHE A 116 -18.61 -1.62 -20.60
C PHE A 116 -20.05 -2.14 -20.47
N LYS A 117 -20.47 -2.61 -19.29
CA LYS A 117 -21.78 -3.27 -19.11
C LYS A 117 -22.82 -2.37 -18.43
N ARG A 118 -22.40 -1.25 -17.84
CA ARG A 118 -23.30 -0.31 -17.15
C ARG A 118 -24.00 0.63 -18.14
N SER A 119 -25.32 0.74 -18.05
CA SER A 119 -26.13 1.74 -18.75
C SER A 119 -26.35 3.01 -17.94
N SER A 120 -26.20 2.96 -16.61
CA SER A 120 -26.23 4.11 -15.70
C SER A 120 -24.98 4.13 -14.80
N GLN A 121 -24.50 5.33 -14.45
CA GLN A 121 -23.20 5.55 -13.77
C GLN A 121 -22.01 4.89 -14.49
N PRO A 122 -21.69 5.30 -15.73
CA PRO A 122 -20.58 4.74 -16.49
C PRO A 122 -19.24 5.01 -15.80
N VAL A 123 -18.44 3.95 -15.66
CA VAL A 123 -17.11 3.99 -15.06
C VAL A 123 -16.09 3.91 -16.18
N TYR A 124 -15.52 5.05 -16.57
CA TYR A 124 -14.58 5.15 -17.68
C TYR A 124 -13.18 5.52 -17.18
N ARG A 125 -12.19 4.66 -17.45
CA ARG A 125 -10.79 4.82 -17.00
C ARG A 125 -10.66 5.15 -15.52
N TYR A 126 -11.47 4.50 -14.68
CA TYR A 126 -11.46 4.71 -13.24
C TYR A 126 -10.27 3.98 -12.62
N LYS A 127 -9.43 4.75 -11.91
CA LYS A 127 -8.25 4.21 -11.23
C LYS A 127 -8.67 3.72 -9.84
N LEU A 128 -8.68 2.41 -9.66
CA LEU A 128 -8.80 1.81 -8.34
C LEU A 128 -7.45 1.89 -7.63
N ASN A 129 -7.45 2.35 -6.38
CA ASN A 129 -6.27 2.35 -5.52
C ASN A 129 -6.03 0.98 -4.87
N ASP A 130 -6.59 -0.11 -5.42
CA ASP A 130 -6.51 -1.45 -4.85
C ASP A 130 -5.17 -2.12 -5.17
N ILE A 131 -4.59 -2.81 -4.20
CA ILE A 131 -3.41 -3.65 -4.35
C ILE A 131 -3.89 -5.01 -4.82
N LEU A 132 -3.64 -5.34 -6.09
CA LEU A 132 -3.99 -6.62 -6.69
C LEU A 132 -2.80 -7.58 -6.60
N VAL A 133 -3.05 -8.80 -6.13
CA VAL A 133 -2.09 -9.90 -6.18
C VAL A 133 -2.52 -10.81 -7.33
N GLU A 134 -1.76 -10.78 -8.42
CA GLU A 134 -1.99 -11.65 -9.57
C GLU A 134 -1.51 -13.07 -9.29
N ASN A 135 -2.23 -14.04 -9.85
CA ASN A 135 -1.84 -15.44 -9.92
C ASN A 135 -1.42 -15.75 -11.37
N PRO A 136 -0.14 -16.10 -11.61
CA PRO A 136 0.34 -16.36 -12.96
C PRO A 136 -0.11 -17.73 -13.50
N GLU A 137 -0.62 -18.62 -12.65
CA GLU A 137 -1.12 -19.93 -13.07
C GLU A 137 -2.42 -19.82 -13.88
N PRO A 138 -2.58 -20.62 -14.97
CA PRO A 138 -3.81 -20.70 -15.72
C PRO A 138 -5.02 -20.96 -14.81
N CYS A 139 -6.18 -20.36 -15.11
CA CYS A 139 -7.38 -20.64 -14.33
C CYS A 139 -7.74 -22.14 -14.46
N PRO A 140 -8.02 -22.85 -13.34
CA PRO A 140 -8.53 -24.22 -13.39
C PRO A 140 -9.82 -24.37 -14.20
N CYS A 141 -10.56 -23.25 -14.34
CA CYS A 141 -11.77 -23.13 -15.14
C CYS A 141 -11.53 -23.04 -16.67
N GLY A 142 -10.28 -22.98 -17.12
CA GLY A 142 -9.91 -22.79 -18.52
C GLY A 142 -10.00 -21.34 -19.03
N SER A 143 -10.26 -20.36 -18.15
CA SER A 143 -10.31 -18.96 -18.52
C SER A 143 -8.93 -18.41 -18.89
N HIS A 144 -8.88 -17.63 -19.98
CA HIS A 144 -7.68 -16.94 -20.46
C HIS A 144 -7.47 -15.54 -19.86
N TYR A 145 -8.36 -15.09 -18.98
CA TYR A 145 -8.22 -13.77 -18.34
C TYR A 145 -7.15 -13.79 -17.23
N THR A 146 -6.52 -12.63 -16.97
CA THR A 146 -5.60 -12.44 -15.85
C THR A 146 -6.28 -12.89 -14.56
N ARG A 147 -5.65 -13.84 -13.86
CA ARG A 147 -6.19 -14.36 -12.62
C ARG A 147 -5.70 -13.50 -11.46
N ILE A 148 -6.63 -12.88 -10.74
CA ILE A 148 -6.32 -12.18 -9.49
C ILE A 148 -6.49 -13.18 -8.35
N ASP A 149 -5.44 -13.42 -7.57
CA ASP A 149 -5.46 -14.31 -6.40
C ASP A 149 -6.21 -13.66 -5.24
N LYS A 150 -5.89 -12.39 -4.95
CA LYS A 150 -6.51 -11.60 -3.87
C LYS A 150 -6.32 -10.10 -4.06
N VAL A 151 -7.17 -9.34 -3.38
CA VAL A 151 -7.08 -7.88 -3.27
C VAL A 151 -6.62 -7.55 -1.84
N GLU A 152 -5.41 -6.99 -1.70
CA GLU A 152 -4.73 -6.77 -0.41
C GLU A 152 -5.10 -5.43 0.26
N GLY A 153 -5.94 -4.60 -0.36
CA GLY A 153 -6.43 -3.35 0.21
C GLY A 153 -6.10 -2.11 -0.62
N ARG A 154 -6.32 -0.91 -0.07
CA ARG A 154 -6.14 0.37 -0.77
C ARG A 154 -4.75 0.98 -0.52
N SER A 155 -4.24 1.74 -1.49
CA SER A 155 -2.88 2.31 -1.57
C SER A 155 -2.49 3.30 -0.46
N ASP A 156 -3.42 3.85 0.31
CA ASP A 156 -3.18 5.05 1.10
C ASP A 156 -3.57 4.85 2.58
N ASP A 157 -2.85 5.53 3.48
CA ASP A 157 -3.02 5.60 4.94
C ASP A 157 -2.69 4.30 5.72
N ILE A 158 -1.63 3.61 5.31
CA ILE A 158 -1.04 2.46 6.02
C ILE A 158 -0.49 2.91 7.38
N PHE A 159 -0.75 2.13 8.43
CA PHE A 159 -0.20 2.35 9.76
C PHE A 159 1.04 1.48 10.00
N TYR A 160 2.00 2.02 10.75
CA TYR A 160 3.22 1.32 11.15
C TYR A 160 3.24 1.18 12.66
N PHE A 161 3.48 -0.01 13.19
CA PHE A 161 3.57 -0.24 14.63
C PHE A 161 4.88 -0.92 14.97
N GLU A 162 5.36 -0.70 16.19
CA GLU A 162 6.53 -1.42 16.70
C GLU A 162 6.15 -2.88 16.95
N GLY A 163 6.87 -3.80 16.31
CA GLY A 163 6.77 -5.25 16.48
C GLY A 163 7.20 -5.69 17.89
N GLN A 164 6.68 -6.82 18.35
CA GLN A 164 7.11 -7.39 19.63
C GLN A 164 8.60 -7.76 19.64
N ASP A 165 9.13 -8.12 18.47
CA ASP A 165 10.53 -8.48 18.25
C ASP A 165 11.44 -7.25 17.98
N GLY A 166 10.91 -6.02 18.10
CA GLY A 166 11.64 -4.78 17.86
C GLY A 166 11.74 -4.35 16.38
N GLY A 167 11.17 -5.12 15.45
CA GLY A 167 10.98 -4.72 14.05
C GLY A 167 9.76 -3.80 13.87
N GLN A 168 9.45 -3.39 12.64
CA GLN A 168 8.24 -2.62 12.33
C GLN A 168 7.18 -3.52 11.67
N VAL A 169 5.92 -3.38 12.07
CA VAL A 169 4.76 -4.14 11.54
C VAL A 169 3.84 -3.20 10.77
N THR A 170 3.58 -3.55 9.52
CA THR A 170 2.71 -2.79 8.61
C THR A 170 1.25 -3.24 8.74
N ILE A 171 0.33 -2.30 8.98
CA ILE A 171 -1.10 -2.57 9.11
C ILE A 171 -1.89 -1.73 8.11
N TYR A 172 -2.64 -2.43 7.24
CA TYR A 172 -3.48 -1.79 6.24
C TYR A 172 -4.76 -1.19 6.84
N PRO A 173 -5.30 -0.11 6.24
CA PRO A 173 -6.49 0.59 6.74
C PRO A 173 -7.69 -0.30 7.02
N ASP A 174 -7.86 -1.38 6.25
CA ASP A 174 -9.00 -2.29 6.41
C ASP A 174 -8.99 -3.01 7.76
N PHE A 175 -7.82 -3.35 8.30
CA PHE A 175 -7.71 -3.95 9.63
C PHE A 175 -8.09 -2.96 10.74
N ILE A 176 -7.63 -1.71 10.62
CA ILE A 176 -8.01 -0.63 11.53
C ILE A 176 -9.51 -0.38 11.46
N ARG A 177 -10.07 -0.38 10.25
CA ARG A 177 -11.52 -0.20 10.03
C ARG A 177 -12.35 -1.27 10.72
N ARG A 178 -11.92 -2.53 10.61
CA ARG A 178 -12.59 -3.67 11.26
C ARG A 178 -12.60 -3.55 12.79
N CYS A 179 -11.53 -3.02 13.38
CA CYS A 179 -11.48 -2.80 14.83
C CYS A 179 -12.57 -1.85 15.32
N ILE A 180 -12.94 -0.87 14.49
CA ILE A 180 -14.05 0.03 14.80
C ILE A 180 -15.39 -0.62 14.46
N LEU A 181 -15.54 -1.20 13.27
CA LEU A 181 -16.82 -1.72 12.75
C LEU A 181 -17.34 -2.97 13.50
N PHE A 182 -16.51 -3.67 14.28
CA PHE A 182 -16.95 -4.79 15.11
C PHE A 182 -17.50 -4.37 16.47
N VAL A 183 -17.48 -3.08 16.79
CA VAL A 183 -18.07 -2.52 18.00
C VAL A 183 -19.48 -2.02 17.68
N GLU A 184 -20.45 -2.36 18.51
CA GLU A 184 -21.83 -1.89 18.37
C GLU A 184 -21.94 -0.39 18.72
N ASN A 185 -23.00 0.26 18.23
CA ASN A 185 -23.31 1.67 18.50
C ASN A 185 -22.23 2.68 18.06
N ILE A 186 -21.45 2.35 17.03
CA ILE A 186 -20.51 3.28 16.39
C ILE A 186 -21.26 4.22 15.44
N GLY A 187 -21.12 5.53 15.67
CA GLY A 187 -21.54 6.58 14.74
C GLY A 187 -20.47 6.94 13.70
N ASP A 188 -20.28 8.23 13.45
CA ASP A 188 -19.17 8.69 12.62
C ASP A 188 -17.86 8.60 13.38
N TYR A 189 -16.79 8.27 12.65
CA TYR A 189 -15.47 8.07 13.23
C TYR A 189 -14.36 8.45 12.27
N GLN A 190 -13.21 8.75 12.86
CA GLN A 190 -11.94 8.90 12.17
C GLN A 190 -10.81 8.33 13.03
N VAL A 191 -9.88 7.61 12.43
CA VAL A 191 -8.70 7.09 13.11
C VAL A 191 -7.45 7.73 12.52
N LYS A 192 -6.58 8.28 13.36
CA LYS A 192 -5.35 8.94 12.96
C LYS A 192 -4.17 8.29 13.67
N GLN A 193 -3.10 8.01 12.94
CA GLN A 193 -1.84 7.62 13.56
C GLN A 193 -0.92 8.83 13.62
N HIS A 194 -0.46 9.18 14.82
CA HIS A 194 0.52 10.26 15.04
C HIS A 194 1.96 9.72 15.15
N SER A 195 2.10 8.47 15.60
CA SER A 195 3.37 7.75 15.66
C SER A 195 3.14 6.25 15.71
N GLU A 196 4.22 5.45 15.67
CA GLU A 196 4.12 3.99 15.79
C GLU A 196 3.51 3.50 17.11
N GLN A 197 3.40 4.38 18.09
CA GLN A 197 2.91 4.06 19.43
C GLN A 197 1.62 4.82 19.78
N ILE A 198 1.20 5.79 18.96
CA ILE A 198 0.08 6.69 19.28
C ILE A 198 -0.95 6.67 18.16
N VAL A 199 -2.16 6.23 18.51
CA VAL A 199 -3.34 6.26 17.64
C VAL A 199 -4.41 7.12 18.29
N GLU A 200 -4.98 8.03 17.52
CA GLU A 200 -6.14 8.82 17.90
C GLU A 200 -7.39 8.23 17.24
N VAL A 201 -8.45 7.99 18.01
CA VAL A 201 -9.75 7.55 17.53
C VAL A 201 -10.77 8.65 17.85
N CYS A 202 -11.19 9.36 16.82
CA CYS A 202 -12.24 10.37 16.90
C CYS A 202 -13.60 9.69 16.73
N LEU A 203 -14.53 9.89 17.67
CA LEU A 203 -15.89 9.31 17.63
C LEU A 203 -16.95 10.41 17.73
N SER A 204 -18.07 10.27 17.02
CA SER A 204 -19.21 11.20 17.12
C SER A 204 -20.02 11.01 18.39
N GLN A 205 -19.95 9.83 19.00
CA GLN A 205 -20.60 9.48 20.26
C GLN A 205 -19.57 8.72 21.08
N ARG A 206 -19.25 9.25 22.26
CA ARG A 206 -18.29 8.66 23.18
C ARG A 206 -19.03 7.99 24.33
N ASP A 207 -18.71 6.72 24.54
CA ASP A 207 -19.19 5.89 25.63
C ASP A 207 -18.00 5.05 26.11
N GLU A 208 -17.84 4.91 27.42
CA GLU A 208 -16.79 4.12 28.04
C GLU A 208 -16.81 2.67 27.54
N GLN A 209 -18.01 2.08 27.36
CA GLN A 209 -18.14 0.72 26.83
C GLN A 209 -17.63 0.59 25.39
N VAL A 210 -17.87 1.62 24.57
CA VAL A 210 -17.42 1.66 23.18
C VAL A 210 -15.90 1.84 23.12
N GLU A 211 -15.34 2.73 23.94
CA GLU A 211 -13.88 2.96 24.02
C GLU A 211 -13.12 1.71 24.50
N GLU A 212 -13.65 1.01 25.50
CA GLU A 212 -13.12 -0.28 25.97
C GLU A 212 -13.17 -1.36 24.88
N ALA A 213 -14.31 -1.49 24.18
CA ALA A 213 -14.47 -2.46 23.12
C ALA A 213 -13.52 -2.20 21.93
N ILE A 214 -13.35 -0.94 21.51
CA ILE A 214 -12.39 -0.57 20.47
C ILE A 214 -10.97 -0.92 20.92
N THR A 215 -10.63 -0.61 22.17
CA THR A 215 -9.31 -0.93 22.73
C THR A 215 -9.05 -2.44 22.72
N ALA A 216 -10.05 -3.25 23.09
CA ALA A 216 -9.96 -4.71 23.00
C ALA A 216 -9.77 -5.22 21.57
N GLN A 217 -10.43 -4.61 20.57
CA GLN A 217 -10.23 -4.96 19.16
C GLN A 217 -8.80 -4.65 18.68
N PHE A 218 -8.24 -3.50 19.08
CA PHE A 218 -6.85 -3.17 18.78
C PHE A 218 -5.85 -4.12 19.46
N GLN A 219 -6.14 -4.57 20.68
CA GLN A 219 -5.34 -5.59 21.37
C GLN A 219 -5.37 -6.93 20.64
N LEU A 220 -6.55 -7.37 20.19
CA LEU A 220 -6.69 -8.58 19.40
C LEU A 220 -5.90 -8.48 18.08
N LEU A 221 -6.00 -7.33 17.40
CA LEU A 221 -5.24 -7.08 16.17
C LEU A 221 -3.73 -7.11 16.44
N ALA A 222 -3.27 -6.49 17.52
CA ALA A 222 -1.87 -6.49 17.95
C ALA A 222 -1.35 -7.90 18.22
N GLN A 223 -2.16 -8.75 18.86
CA GLN A 223 -1.82 -10.16 19.10
C GLN A 223 -1.77 -10.96 17.78
N GLN A 224 -2.74 -10.78 16.89
CA GLN A 224 -2.81 -11.49 15.61
C GLN A 224 -1.69 -11.11 14.63
N LYS A 225 -1.19 -9.88 14.73
CA LYS A 225 -0.18 -9.32 13.83
C LYS A 225 1.18 -9.09 14.51
N HIS A 226 1.32 -9.52 15.77
CA HIS A 226 2.57 -9.50 16.55
C HIS A 226 3.21 -8.10 16.71
N PHE A 227 2.40 -7.07 16.94
CA PHE A 227 2.88 -5.73 17.28
C PHE A 227 2.55 -5.33 18.73
N LYS A 228 3.25 -4.31 19.23
CA LYS A 228 3.03 -3.72 20.55
C LYS A 228 1.76 -2.87 20.50
N VAL A 229 0.86 -3.09 21.46
CA VAL A 229 -0.41 -2.37 21.52
C VAL A 229 -0.13 -0.86 21.62
N PRO A 230 -0.63 -0.03 20.68
CA PRO A 230 -0.43 1.40 20.74
C PRO A 230 -1.24 2.01 21.88
N LYS A 231 -0.80 3.18 22.35
CA LYS A 231 -1.62 4.04 23.18
C LYS A 231 -2.73 4.66 22.33
N ILE A 232 -3.97 4.39 22.71
CA ILE A 232 -5.16 4.91 22.03
C ILE A 232 -5.67 6.13 22.77
N HIS A 233 -5.84 7.23 22.05
CA HIS A 233 -6.43 8.47 22.54
C HIS A 233 -7.78 8.67 21.88
N PHE A 234 -8.83 8.88 22.68
CA PHE A 234 -10.16 9.17 22.15
C PHE A 234 -10.42 10.68 22.14
N SER A 235 -10.98 11.16 21.03
CA SER A 235 -11.32 12.57 20.83
C SER A 235 -12.69 12.71 20.15
N GLU A 236 -13.23 13.93 20.16
CA GLU A 236 -14.49 14.24 19.48
C GLU A 236 -14.30 14.23 17.96
N TYR A 237 -15.26 13.64 17.24
CA TYR A 237 -15.26 13.68 15.80
C TYR A 237 -15.68 15.06 15.27
N HIS A 238 -14.80 15.67 14.49
CA HIS A 238 -15.07 16.94 13.81
C HIS A 238 -15.06 16.74 12.29
N TRP A 239 -16.18 17.06 11.64
CA TRP A 239 -16.28 16.99 10.18
C TRP A 239 -15.73 18.27 9.53
N ASP A 240 -14.53 18.18 8.95
CA ASP A 240 -13.98 19.22 8.09
C ASP A 240 -14.54 19.08 6.66
N THR A 241 -15.38 20.02 6.25
CA THR A 241 -15.99 20.07 4.91
C THR A 241 -15.06 20.63 3.84
N SER A 242 -13.94 21.26 4.23
CA SER A 242 -12.98 21.87 3.30
C SER A 242 -12.05 20.84 2.63
N ARG A 243 -12.02 19.61 3.15
CA ARG A 243 -11.14 18.54 2.68
C ARG A 243 -11.91 17.25 2.42
N LYS A 244 -11.39 16.44 1.49
CA LYS A 244 -11.93 15.10 1.23
C LYS A 244 -11.83 14.26 2.52
N LEU A 245 -12.97 13.75 2.98
CA LEU A 245 -13.03 12.93 4.19
C LEU A 245 -12.21 11.65 4.04
N LYS A 246 -11.30 11.40 4.98
CA LYS A 246 -10.61 10.12 5.14
C LYS A 246 -10.92 9.57 6.54
N ARG A 247 -11.46 8.35 6.61
CA ARG A 247 -11.77 7.70 7.90
C ARG A 247 -10.53 7.15 8.60
N ILE A 248 -9.46 6.85 7.86
CA ILE A 248 -8.17 6.40 8.39
C ILE A 248 -7.10 7.34 7.83
N GLN A 249 -6.20 7.85 8.67
CA GLN A 249 -5.15 8.80 8.28
C GLN A 249 -3.84 8.47 8.99
N HIS A 250 -2.74 8.43 8.25
CA HIS A 250 -1.40 8.46 8.83
C HIS A 250 -0.87 9.89 8.73
N LEU A 251 -0.49 10.49 9.86
CA LEU A 251 -0.06 11.90 9.97
C LEU A 251 1.46 12.04 10.00
#